data_AF-A0A9J6DJX6-F1
#
_entry.id   AF-A0A9J6DJX6-F1
#
_cell.length_a   1.000
_cell.length_b   1.000
_cell.length_c   1.000
_cell.angle_alpha   90.00
_cell.angle_beta   90.00
_cell.angle_gamma   90.00
#
_symmetry.space_group_name_H-M   'P 1'
#
loop_
_entity.id
_entity.type
_entity.pdbx_description
1 polymer ?
#
loop_
_entity_poly.entity_id
_entity_poly.type
_entity_poly.pdbx_seq_one_letter_code
_entity_poly.pdbx_strand_id
1 'polypeptide(L)'
;MSPIKVKLKPRPWLERWERQNLKGIQDLGLPQKFYDKAAAVATPWEKYDLMKQYRQVITEEDQLPIWEQVEQHRASVEDSQRRERRRKLLQKTKT
;
A
#
# COMPACT_ATOMS: atom_id res chain seq x y z
N MET A 1 -4.73 -11.50 -10.23
CA MET A 1 -5.19 -12.08 -8.94
C MET A 1 -4.56 -13.46 -8.80
N SER A 2 -3.75 -13.72 -7.77
CA SER A 2 -3.23 -15.07 -7.54
C SER A 2 -4.24 -15.88 -6.71
N PRO A 3 -4.59 -17.12 -7.09
CA PRO A 3 -5.56 -17.95 -6.36
C PRO A 3 -4.97 -18.62 -5.10
N ILE A 4 -3.67 -18.46 -4.85
CA ILE A 4 -2.96 -19.17 -3.78
C ILE A 4 -3.40 -18.65 -2.42
N LYS A 5 -3.86 -19.56 -1.54
CA LYS A 5 -4.16 -19.26 -0.13
C LYS A 5 -3.04 -19.74 0.78
N VAL A 6 -2.52 -18.84 1.61
CA VAL A 6 -1.40 -19.11 2.53
C VAL A 6 -1.90 -19.69 3.85
N LYS A 7 -1.20 -20.70 4.38
CA LYS A 7 -1.43 -21.23 5.72
C LYS A 7 -0.59 -20.46 6.74
N LEU A 8 -1.20 -19.97 7.82
CA LEU A 8 -0.48 -19.29 8.89
C LEU A 8 0.31 -20.27 9.77
N LYS A 9 1.38 -19.76 10.38
CA LYS A 9 2.09 -20.45 11.47
C LYS A 9 1.14 -20.65 12.67
N PRO A 10 1.42 -21.61 13.57
CA PRO A 10 0.67 -21.71 14.83
C PRO A 10 0.78 -20.42 15.65
N ARG A 11 -0.19 -20.21 16.54
CA ARG A 11 -0.28 -19.06 17.46
C ARG A 11 0.91 -19.04 18.44
N PRO A 12 1.27 -17.88 19.02
CA PRO A 12 0.62 -16.56 18.89
C PRO A 12 1.02 -15.80 17.61
N TRP A 13 0.10 -14.97 17.10
CA TRP A 13 0.34 -14.06 15.98
C TRP A 13 0.50 -12.62 16.46
N LEU A 14 1.04 -11.76 15.58
CA LEU A 14 1.13 -10.31 15.83
C LEU A 14 -0.25 -9.69 16.05
N GLU A 15 -1.22 -10.06 15.20
CA GLU A 15 -2.57 -9.50 15.22
C GLU A 15 -3.65 -10.57 15.20
N ARG A 16 -4.88 -10.13 15.46
CA ARG A 16 -6.10 -10.93 15.39
C ARG A 16 -6.59 -11.00 13.95
N TRP A 17 -5.91 -11.79 13.13
CA TRP A 17 -6.18 -11.93 11.71
C TRP A 17 -7.61 -12.42 11.40
N GLU A 18 -8.27 -13.09 12.34
CA GLU A 18 -9.69 -13.47 12.22
C GLU A 18 -10.64 -12.27 12.05
N ARG A 19 -10.19 -11.05 12.38
CA ARG A 19 -10.99 -9.82 12.32
C ARG A 19 -10.86 -9.05 11.00
N GLN A 20 -9.84 -9.35 10.18
CA GLN A 20 -9.46 -8.50 9.04
C GLN A 20 -10.08 -8.91 7.69
N ASN A 21 -10.94 -9.95 7.68
CA ASN A 21 -11.61 -10.43 6.46
C ASN A 21 -10.64 -10.69 5.28
N LEU A 22 -9.49 -11.29 5.57
CA LEU A 22 -8.42 -11.54 4.60
C LEU A 22 -8.81 -12.66 3.62
N LYS A 23 -8.77 -12.37 2.32
CA LYS A 23 -9.17 -13.33 1.25
C LYS A 23 -8.05 -14.28 0.81
N GLY A 24 -6.81 -13.98 1.17
CA GLY A 24 -5.60 -14.70 0.74
C GLY A 24 -5.07 -15.75 1.72
N ILE A 25 -5.79 -16.02 2.81
CA ILE A 25 -5.38 -16.97 3.85
C ILE A 25 -6.31 -18.17 3.84
N GLN A 26 -5.77 -19.34 4.19
CA GLN A 26 -6.57 -20.54 4.45
C GLN A 26 -7.41 -20.37 5.73
N ASP A 27 -8.34 -21.29 5.97
CA ASP A 27 -9.08 -21.30 7.23
C ASP A 27 -8.11 -21.40 8.43
N LEU A 28 -8.36 -20.58 9.45
CA LEU A 28 -7.54 -20.48 10.65
C LEU A 28 -7.76 -21.66 11.61
N GLY A 29 -8.83 -22.44 11.40
CA GLY A 29 -9.15 -23.60 12.24
C GLY A 29 -9.43 -23.21 13.70
N LEU A 30 -9.91 -21.98 13.93
CA LEU A 30 -10.19 -21.47 15.28
C LEU A 30 -11.56 -21.94 15.78
N PRO A 31 -11.73 -22.10 17.10
CA PRO A 31 -13.05 -22.32 17.68
C PRO A 31 -14.05 -21.21 17.32
N GLN A 32 -15.31 -21.56 17.09
CA GLN A 32 -16.38 -20.65 16.66
C GLN A 32 -16.47 -19.35 17.48
N LYS A 33 -16.27 -19.44 18.80
CA LYS A 33 -16.26 -18.29 19.72
C LYS A 33 -15.32 -17.14 19.30
N PHE A 34 -14.25 -17.43 18.55
CA PHE A 34 -13.34 -16.39 18.06
C PHE A 34 -13.95 -15.63 16.88
N TYR A 35 -14.63 -16.34 15.98
CA TYR A 35 -15.35 -15.74 14.85
C TYR A 35 -16.56 -14.93 15.33
N ASP A 36 -17.29 -15.40 16.34
CA ASP A 36 -18.43 -14.65 16.91
C ASP A 36 -17.95 -13.32 17.53
N LYS A 37 -16.83 -13.36 18.26
CA LYS A 37 -16.18 -12.15 18.81
C LYS A 37 -15.61 -11.22 17.72
N ALA A 38 -15.22 -11.76 16.58
CA ALA A 38 -14.76 -10.96 15.45
C ALA A 38 -15.95 -10.25 14.78
N ALA A 39 -17.06 -10.99 14.56
CA ALA A 39 -18.29 -10.44 14.00
C ALA A 39 -18.90 -9.33 14.88
N ALA A 40 -18.84 -9.48 16.21
CA ALA A 40 -19.34 -8.47 17.15
C ALA A 40 -18.61 -7.12 17.09
N VAL A 41 -17.35 -7.10 16.63
CA VAL A 41 -16.53 -5.88 16.50
C VAL A 41 -16.44 -5.42 15.04
N ALA A 42 -17.03 -6.17 14.11
CA ALA A 42 -17.03 -5.80 12.71
C ALA A 42 -17.83 -4.50 12.49
N THR A 43 -17.39 -3.71 11.51
CA THR A 43 -18.00 -2.43 11.16
C THR A 43 -18.60 -2.49 9.74
N PRO A 44 -19.61 -3.36 9.48
CA PRO A 44 -20.13 -3.59 8.14
C PRO A 44 -20.74 -2.35 7.48
N TRP A 45 -21.11 -1.33 8.26
CA TRP A 45 -21.63 -0.05 7.76
C TRP A 45 -20.56 0.84 7.12
N GLU A 46 -19.28 0.65 7.41
CA GLU A 46 -18.22 1.51 6.86
C GLU A 46 -18.12 1.49 5.35
N LYS A 47 -18.51 0.37 4.71
CA LYS A 47 -18.56 0.27 3.25
C LYS A 47 -19.62 1.18 2.61
N TYR A 48 -20.56 1.67 3.41
CA TYR A 48 -21.60 2.62 3.02
C TYR A 48 -21.33 4.04 3.54
N ASP A 49 -20.23 4.27 4.25
CA ASP A 49 -19.87 5.60 4.75
C ASP A 49 -19.19 6.42 3.65
N LEU A 50 -20.03 7.14 2.89
CA LEU A 50 -19.59 8.02 1.80
C LEU A 50 -18.64 9.13 2.28
N MET A 51 -18.84 9.64 3.50
CA MET A 51 -17.99 10.71 4.03
C MET A 51 -16.62 10.18 4.45
N LYS A 52 -16.54 8.94 4.91
CA LYS A 52 -15.25 8.25 5.12
C LYS A 52 -14.53 8.05 3.80
N GLN A 53 -15.21 7.61 2.75
CA GLN A 53 -14.63 7.47 1.41
C GLN A 53 -14.13 8.81 0.85
N TYR A 54 -14.95 9.85 0.96
CA TYR A 54 -14.59 11.20 0.51
C TYR A 54 -13.32 11.71 1.20
N ARG A 55 -13.21 11.55 2.53
CA ARG A 55 -12.02 11.97 3.30
C ARG A 55 -10.76 11.16 2.99
N GLN A 56 -10.88 9.97 2.38
CA GLN A 56 -9.74 9.14 2.00
C GLN A 56 -9.09 9.56 0.68
N VAL A 57 -9.80 10.35 -0.14
CA VAL A 57 -9.38 10.66 -1.50
C VAL A 57 -9.26 12.17 -1.66
N ILE A 58 -8.13 12.62 -2.21
CA ILE A 58 -7.94 14.00 -2.64
C ILE A 58 -8.66 14.17 -3.98
N THR A 59 -9.33 15.29 -4.21
CA THR A 59 -10.02 15.55 -5.49
C THR A 59 -9.03 15.55 -6.66
N GLU A 60 -9.49 15.25 -7.88
CA GLU A 60 -8.61 15.24 -9.06
C GLU A 60 -7.94 16.61 -9.28
N GLU A 61 -8.69 17.69 -9.04
CA GLU A 61 -8.19 19.07 -9.13
C GLU A 61 -7.01 19.32 -8.18
N ASP A 62 -7.13 18.87 -6.93
CA ASP A 62 -6.07 19.02 -5.93
C ASP A 62 -4.88 18.06 -6.18
N GLN A 63 -5.09 16.94 -6.88
CA GLN A 63 -4.02 16.01 -7.25
C GLN A 63 -3.12 16.55 -8.36
N LEU A 64 -3.67 17.30 -9.32
CA LEU A 64 -2.92 17.84 -10.47
C LEU A 64 -1.66 18.65 -10.09
N PRO A 65 -1.72 19.67 -9.21
CA PRO A 65 -0.54 20.45 -8.84
C PRO A 65 0.51 19.61 -8.11
N ILE A 66 0.09 18.58 -7.36
CA ILE A 66 1.00 17.65 -6.69
C ILE A 66 1.76 16.83 -7.74
N TRP A 67 1.05 16.28 -8.73
CA TRP A 67 1.67 15.51 -9.80
C TRP A 67 2.61 16.35 -10.67
N GLU A 68 2.23 17.59 -10.97
CA GLU A 68 3.10 18.50 -11.71
C GLU A 68 4.41 18.76 -10.94
N GLN A 69 4.34 19.02 -9.64
CA GLN A 69 5.53 19.22 -8.81
C GLN A 69 6.41 17.96 -8.73
N VAL A 70 5.79 16.78 -8.59
CA VAL A 70 6.51 15.49 -8.59
C VAL A 70 7.25 15.30 -9.91
N GLU A 71 6.60 15.61 -11.04
CA GLU A 71 7.18 15.44 -12.37
C GLU A 71 8.32 16.45 -12.63
N GLN A 72 8.14 17.71 -12.24
CA GLN A 72 9.20 18.73 -12.30
C GLN A 72 10.43 18.31 -11.47
N HIS A 73 10.21 17.78 -10.26
CA HIS A 73 11.30 17.28 -9.43
C HIS A 73 12.00 16.08 -10.06
N ARG A 74 11.23 15.11 -10.59
CA ARG A 74 11.76 13.93 -11.29
C ARG A 74 12.66 14.33 -12.46
N ALA A 75 12.19 15.24 -13.33
CA ALA A 75 12.95 15.73 -14.46
C ALA A 75 14.26 16.41 -14.04
N SER A 76 14.22 17.24 -12.99
CA SER A 76 15.41 17.90 -12.44
C SER A 76 16.46 16.91 -11.92
N VAL A 77 16.02 15.85 -11.23
CA VAL A 77 16.89 14.78 -10.74
C VAL A 77 17.51 14.01 -11.91
N GLU A 78 16.71 13.63 -12.92
CA GLU A 78 17.18 12.93 -14.11
C GLU A 78 18.24 13.74 -14.87
N ASP A 79 18.02 15.04 -15.04
CA ASP A 79 18.96 15.95 -15.68
C ASP A 79 20.26 16.08 -14.90
N SER A 80 20.17 16.23 -13.57
CA SER A 80 21.32 16.31 -12.68
C SER A 80 22.19 15.05 -12.79
N GLN A 81 21.56 13.87 -12.73
CA GLN A 81 22.25 12.60 -12.91
C GLN A 81 22.84 12.46 -14.30
N ARG A 82 22.14 12.89 -15.35
CA ARG A 82 22.64 12.87 -16.75
C ARG A 82 23.89 13.72 -16.89
N ARG A 83 23.90 14.93 -16.33
CA ARG A 83 25.07 15.83 -16.32
C ARG A 83 26.24 15.21 -15.57
N GLU A 84 25.98 14.59 -14.42
CA GLU A 84 27.03 13.93 -13.64
C GLU A 84 27.63 12.72 -14.36
N ARG A 85 26.80 11.88 -14.99
CA ARG A 85 27.27 10.75 -15.83
C ARG A 85 28.18 11.23 -16.96
N ARG A 86 27.79 12.31 -17.66
CA ARG A 86 28.61 12.94 -18.71
C ARG A 86 29.92 13.46 -18.16
N ARG A 87 29.91 14.15 -17.01
CA ARG A 87 31.13 14.65 -16.34
C ARG A 87 32.10 13.51 -16.01
N LYS A 88 31.60 12.42 -15.42
CA LYS A 88 32.41 11.24 -15.07
C LYS A 88 33.03 10.58 -16.31
N LEU A 89 32.27 10.47 -17.41
CA LEU A 89 32.78 9.93 -18.66
C LEU A 89 33.92 10.79 -19.24
N LEU A 90 33.74 12.11 -19.28
CA LEU A 90 34.76 13.04 -19.79
C LEU A 90 36.03 13.08 -18.93
N GLN A 91 35.91 12.88 -17.62
CA GLN A 91 37.07 12.75 -16.73
C GLN A 91 37.83 11.45 -16.99
N LYS A 92 37.11 10.33 -17.21
CA LYS A 92 37.69 9.03 -17.53
C LYS A 92 38.44 9.02 -18.87
N THR A 93 37.98 9.77 -19.87
CA THR A 93 38.64 9.85 -21.19
C THR A 93 39.89 10.75 -21.22
N LYS A 94 40.12 11.55 -20.17
CA LYS A 94 41.28 12.45 -20.05
C LYS A 94 42.48 11.81 -19.33
N THR A 95 42.32 10.59 -18.83
CA THR A 95 43.36 9.78 -18.18
C THR A 95 43.74 8.65 -19.11
#